data_AF-A0A7R7DQT8-F1
#
_entry.id   AF-A0A7R7DQT8-F1
#
_cell.length_a   1.000
_cell.length_b   1.000
_cell.length_c   1.000
_cell.angle_alpha   90.00
_cell.angle_beta   90.00
_cell.angle_gamma   90.00
#
_symmetry.space_group_name_H-M   'P 1'
#
loop_
_entity.id
_entity.type
_entity.pdbx_description
1 polymer ?
#
loop_
_entity_poly.entity_id
_entity_poly.type
_entity_poly.pdbx_seq_one_letter_code
_entity_poly.pdbx_strand_id
1 'polypeptide(L)' 'MVRRVVRPGVAARDALIDVEGHAHAGYRAAGDRTTLVLVRPDGYLGYLGYDPDDLAAYLARFGF' A
#
# COMPACT_ATOMS: atom_id res chain seq x y z
N MET A 1 5.99 14.08 -6.80
CA MET A 1 5.18 12.85 -6.60
C MET A 1 4.02 12.86 -7.58
N VAL A 2 3.99 11.93 -8.55
CA VAL A 2 2.86 11.81 -9.49
C VAL A 2 1.80 10.93 -8.85
N ARG A 3 0.59 11.45 -8.60
CA ARG A 3 -0.54 10.64 -8.13
C ARG A 3 -1.36 10.20 -9.35
N ARG A 4 -1.52 8.88 -9.51
CA ARG A 4 -2.43 8.32 -10.51
C ARG A 4 -3.83 8.26 -9.92
N VAL A 5 -4.74 9.08 -10.44
CA VAL A 5 -6.17 9.00 -10.09
C VAL A 5 -6.81 7.89 -10.92
N VAL A 6 -7.42 6.92 -10.25
CA VAL A 6 -8.13 5.79 -10.89
C VAL A 6 -9.63 5.93 -10.69
N ARG A 7 -10.45 5.38 -11.60
CA ARG A 7 -11.92 5.46 -11.53
C ARG A 7 -12.49 4.24 -10.83
N PRO A 8 -13.32 4.38 -9.77
CA PRO A 8 -13.99 3.26 -9.14
C PRO A 8 -14.71 2.35 -10.13
N GLY A 9 -14.60 1.03 -9.93
CA GLY A 9 -15.21 0.03 -10.82
C GLY A 9 -14.51 -0.17 -12.18
N VAL A 10 -13.46 0.60 -12.49
CA VAL A 10 -12.67 0.45 -13.72
C VAL A 10 -11.32 -0.19 -13.39
N ALA A 11 -11.00 -1.30 -14.06
CA ALA A 11 -9.71 -1.95 -13.91
C ALA A 11 -8.58 -0.99 -14.28
N ALA A 12 -7.70 -0.72 -13.33
CA ALA A 12 -6.47 0.00 -13.57
C ALA A 12 -5.32 -1.01 -13.68
N ARG A 13 -4.46 -0.84 -14.69
CA ARG A 13 -3.27 -1.69 -14.81
C ARG A 13 -2.43 -1.57 -13.53
N ASP A 14 -2.22 -2.71 -12.88
CA ASP A 14 -1.50 -2.88 -11.61
C ASP A 14 -2.15 -2.17 -10.39
N ALA A 15 -3.47 -1.93 -10.42
CA ALA A 15 -4.18 -1.38 -9.28
C ALA A 15 -5.61 -1.93 -9.16
N LEU A 16 -6.05 -2.10 -7.91
CA LEU A 16 -7.41 -2.48 -7.53
C LEU A 16 -8.04 -1.33 -6.74
N ILE A 17 -9.36 -1.18 -6.88
CA ILE A 17 -10.13 -0.19 -6.14
C ILE A 17 -11.14 -0.92 -5.26
N ASP A 18 -11.05 -0.69 -3.96
CA ASP A 18 -12.01 -1.19 -2.99
C ASP A 18 -13.27 -0.33 -3.01
N VAL A 19 -14.22 -0.69 -3.88
CA VAL A 19 -15.46 0.08 -4.11
C VAL A 19 -16.41 -0.02 -2.93
N GLU A 20 -16.47 -1.18 -2.26
CA GLU A 20 -17.37 -1.45 -1.13
C GLU A 20 -16.74 -1.13 0.23
N GLY A 21 -15.44 -0.82 0.27
CA GLY A 21 -14.71 -0.47 1.50
C GLY A 21 -14.40 -1.65 2.41
N HIS A 22 -14.69 -2.88 2.01
CA HIS A 22 -14.50 -4.07 2.83
C HIS A 22 -13.02 -4.37 3.09
N ALA A 23 -12.15 -4.19 2.10
CA ALA A 23 -10.72 -4.39 2.29
C ALA A 23 -10.14 -3.30 3.20
N HIS A 24 -10.51 -2.03 2.99
CA HIS A 24 -10.09 -0.91 3.80
C HIS A 24 -10.49 -1.09 5.27
N ALA A 25 -11.75 -1.48 5.53
CA ALA A 25 -12.26 -1.77 6.86
C ALA A 25 -11.61 -3.01 7.48
N GLY A 26 -11.49 -4.11 6.71
CA GLY A 26 -10.92 -5.38 7.16
C GLY A 26 -9.44 -5.26 7.54
N TYR A 27 -8.66 -4.51 6.77
CA TYR A 27 -7.25 -4.26 7.04
C TYR A 27 -7.00 -3.07 7.98
N ARG A 28 -8.05 -2.36 8.41
CA ARG A 28 -7.95 -1.14 9.23
C ARG A 28 -6.95 -0.13 8.64
N ALA A 29 -6.98 0.03 7.33
CA ALA A 29 -6.18 1.04 6.65
C ALA A 29 -6.55 2.44 7.18
N ALA A 30 -5.59 3.35 7.20
CA ALA A 30 -5.86 4.70 7.66
C ALA A 30 -6.68 5.45 6.60
N GLY A 31 -7.84 5.98 6.98
CA GLY A 31 -8.75 6.66 6.03
C GLY A 31 -8.25 8.04 5.58
N ASP A 32 -7.33 8.65 6.33
CA ASP A 32 -6.84 10.02 6.16
C ASP A 32 -5.43 10.09 5.53
N ARG A 33 -4.74 8.95 5.41
CA ARG A 33 -3.36 8.88 4.90
C ARG A 33 -3.10 7.59 4.15
N THR A 34 -2.07 7.59 3.32
CA THR A 34 -1.66 6.39 2.59
C THR A 34 -1.03 5.39 3.53
N THR A 35 -1.58 4.16 3.58
CA THR A 35 -0.93 3.02 4.25
C THR A 35 -0.02 2.31 3.25
N LEU A 36 1.24 2.10 3.63
CA LEU A 36 2.23 1.34 2.89
C LEU A 36 2.45 -0.01 3.56
N VAL A 37 2.39 -1.08 2.77
CA VAL A 37 2.58 -2.45 3.24
C VAL A 37 3.59 -3.15 2.33
N LEU A 38 4.66 -3.70 2.92
CA LEU A 38 5.59 -4.57 2.22
C LEU A 38 5.29 -6.02 2.61
N VAL A 39 4.96 -6.85 1.62
CA VAL A 39 4.73 -8.28 1.79
C VAL A 39 5.95 -9.04 1.26
N ARG A 40 6.52 -9.89 2.08
CA ARG A 40 7.64 -10.77 1.72
C ARG A 40 7.17 -11.90 0.78
N PRO A 41 8.07 -12.54 0.03
CA PRO A 41 7.71 -13.67 -0.84
C PRO A 41 7.06 -14.87 -0.13
N ASP A 42 7.29 -15.03 1.18
CA ASP A 42 6.67 -16.07 2.02
C ASP A 42 5.29 -15.69 2.57
N GLY A 43 4.75 -14.53 2.17
CA GLY A 43 3.44 -14.04 2.59
C GLY A 43 3.43 -13.30 3.92
N TYR A 44 4.57 -13.15 4.60
CA TYR A 44 4.65 -12.38 5.84
C TYR A 44 4.82 -10.88 5.59
N LEU A 45 4.37 -10.05 6.53
CA LEU A 45 4.63 -8.61 6.49
C LEU A 45 6.10 -8.33 6.81
N GLY A 46 6.76 -7.58 5.93
CA GLY A 46 8.09 -7.03 6.18
C GLY A 46 8.04 -5.65 6.82
N TYR A 47 7.10 -4.81 6.37
CA TYR A 47 6.97 -3.42 6.81
C TYR A 47 5.51 -2.95 6.75
N LEU A 48 5.13 -2.08 7.69
CA LEU A 48 3.87 -1.34 7.72
C LEU A 48 4.17 0.10 8.14
N GLY A 49 3.73 1.08 7.35
CA GLY A 49 3.96 2.49 7.63
C GLY A 49 3.14 3.43 6.76
N TYR A 50 3.52 4.70 6.74
CA TYR A 50 2.76 5.75 6.05
C TYR A 50 3.62 6.64 5.14
N ASP A 51 4.94 6.56 5.26
CA ASP A 51 5.89 7.40 4.55
C ASP A 51 6.79 6.54 3.62
N PRO A 52 6.83 6.84 2.31
CA PRO A 52 7.73 6.17 1.39
C PRO A 52 9.22 6.31 1.75
N ASP A 53 9.63 7.41 2.38
CA ASP A 53 11.04 7.62 2.75
C ASP A 53 11.45 6.69 3.90
N ASP A 54 10.54 6.43 4.85
CA ASP A 54 10.75 5.44 5.91
C ASP A 54 10.83 4.01 5.35
N LEU A 55 10.01 3.69 4.34
CA LEU A 55 10.09 2.41 3.64
C LEU A 55 11.43 2.26 2.92
N ALA A 56 11.93 3.31 2.26
CA ALA A 56 13.24 3.28 1.61
C ALA A 56 14.38 3.07 2.63
N ALA A 57 14.33 3.75 3.77
CA ALA A 57 15.29 3.54 4.86
C ALA A 57 15.23 2.13 5.44
N TYR A 58 14.02 1.55 5.55
CA TYR A 58 13.85 0.14 5.95
C TYR A 58 14.50 -0.82 4.95
N LEU A 59 14.26 -0.63 3.65
CA LEU A 59 14.78 -1.47 2.56
C LEU A 59 16.32 -1.44 2.50
N ALA A 60 16.92 -0.26 2.71
CA ALA A 60 18.37 -0.08 2.73
C ALA A 60 19.09 -0.95 3.79
N ARG A 61 18.41 -1.29 4.90
CA ARG A 61 18.97 -2.19 5.93
C ARG A 61 19.20 -3.61 5.42
N PHE A 62 18.58 -3.98 4.31
CA PHE A 62 18.68 -5.29 3.68
C PHE A 62 19.37 -5.25 2.31
N GLY A 63 19.91 -4.09 1.91
CA GLY A 63 20.64 -3.93 0.65
C GLY A 63 19.76 -3.72 -0.59
N PHE A 64 18.52 -3.24 -0.40
CA PHE A 64 17.62 -2.79 -1.47
C PHE A 64 17.62 -1.27 -1.62
#